data_AF-A0A7L4JJD4-F1
#
_entry.id   AF-A0A7L4JJD4-F1
#
_cell.length_a   1.000
_cell.length_b   1.000
_cell.length_c   1.000
_cell.angle_alpha   90.00
_cell.angle_beta   90.00
_cell.angle_gamma   90.00
#
_symmetry.space_group_name_H-M   'P 1'
#
loop_
_entity.id
_entity.type
_entity.pdbx_description
1 polymer ?
#
loop_
_entity_poly.entity_id
_entity_poly.type
_entity_poly.pdbx_seq_one_letter_code
_entity_poly.pdbx_strand_id
1 'polypeptide(L)'
;SPTGKAREALQDQYRLGSLLGRGGFGSIYLGTRLSDGAPVAIKCMPRDRIRHWGELPNGARAPLEIVLLDKVSSGCGGVIQLLEWVELPNSFLLVLERP
;
A
#
# COMPACT_ATOMS: atom_id res chain seq x y z
N SER A 1 -13.43 1.31 16.49
CA SER A 1 -12.62 0.09 16.26
C SER A 1 -11.25 0.44 15.72
N PRO A 2 -10.21 -0.38 15.95
CA PRO A 2 -8.83 -0.16 15.48
C PRO A 2 -8.74 0.19 13.98
N THR A 3 -9.64 -0.38 13.20
CA THR A 3 -9.90 -0.12 11.78
C THR A 3 -10.15 1.33 11.39
N GLY A 4 -10.94 2.07 12.17
CA GLY A 4 -11.32 3.46 11.85
C GLY A 4 -10.09 4.36 11.88
N LYS A 5 -9.27 4.17 12.92
CA LYS A 5 -8.03 4.90 13.14
C LYS A 5 -7.00 4.70 12.03
N ALA A 6 -6.87 3.47 11.51
CA ALA A 6 -5.92 3.18 10.44
C ALA A 6 -6.28 3.86 9.11
N ARG A 7 -7.58 3.93 8.79
CA ARG A 7 -8.09 4.63 7.61
C ARG A 7 -8.00 6.16 7.78
N GLU A 8 -8.33 6.67 8.96
CA GLU A 8 -8.18 8.09 9.32
C GLU A 8 -6.72 8.53 9.24
N ALA A 9 -5.79 7.75 9.79
CA ALA A 9 -4.36 8.03 9.73
C ALA A 9 -3.81 8.11 8.30
N LEU A 10 -4.35 7.34 7.37
CA LEU A 10 -4.02 7.44 5.94
C LEU A 10 -4.59 8.72 5.31
N GLN A 11 -5.81 9.13 5.68
CA GLN A 11 -6.43 10.36 5.18
C GLN A 11 -5.70 11.62 5.67
N ASP A 12 -5.13 11.56 6.87
CA ASP A 12 -4.34 12.65 7.46
C ASP A 12 -2.95 12.79 6.82
N GLN A 13 -2.45 11.72 6.18
CA GLN A 13 -1.11 11.70 5.57
C GLN A 13 -1.15 11.79 4.03
N TYR A 14 -2.26 11.37 3.40
CA TYR A 14 -2.36 11.30 1.95
C TYR A 14 -3.71 11.81 1.44
N ARG A 15 -3.65 12.63 0.39
CA ARG A 15 -4.81 12.98 -0.41
C ARG A 15 -5.01 11.93 -1.49
N LEU A 16 -6.14 11.22 -1.44
CA LEU A 16 -6.54 10.28 -2.49
C LEU A 16 -7.00 11.05 -3.74
N GLY A 17 -6.57 10.60 -4.92
CA GLY A 17 -6.96 11.11 -6.23
C GLY A 17 -7.81 10.12 -7.02
N SER A 18 -7.85 10.32 -8.35
CA SER A 18 -8.65 9.48 -9.25
C SER A 18 -8.10 8.04 -9.36
N LEU A 19 -8.98 7.11 -9.70
CA LEU A 19 -8.60 5.75 -10.08
C LEU A 19 -7.70 5.79 -11.32
N LEU A 20 -6.52 5.18 -11.24
CA LEU A 20 -5.60 4.97 -12.37
C LEU A 20 -5.92 3.69 -13.15
N GLY A 21 -6.29 2.63 -12.43
CA GLY A 21 -6.54 1.35 -13.06
C GLY A 21 -7.09 0.31 -12.10
N ARG A 22 -7.76 -0.70 -12.65
CA ARG A 22 -8.33 -1.83 -11.91
C ARG A 22 -8.05 -3.11 -12.65
N GLY A 23 -7.65 -4.16 -11.92
CA GLY A 23 -7.34 -5.46 -12.50
C GLY A 23 -7.29 -6.58 -11.47
N GLY A 24 -6.69 -7.72 -11.85
CA GLY A 24 -6.55 -8.89 -10.98
C GLY A 24 -5.83 -8.59 -9.65
N PHE A 25 -4.97 -7.57 -9.66
CA PHE A 25 -4.17 -7.15 -8.52
C PHE A 25 -4.86 -6.11 -7.61
N GLY A 26 -6.12 -5.77 -7.87
CA GLY A 26 -6.88 -4.78 -7.10
C GLY A 26 -7.10 -3.47 -7.87
N SER A 27 -7.17 -2.36 -7.14
CA SER A 27 -7.37 -1.01 -7.68
C SER A 27 -6.18 -0.13 -7.35
N ILE A 28 -5.73 0.69 -8.30
CA ILE A 28 -4.65 1.67 -8.11
C ILE A 28 -5.24 3.07 -8.24
N TYR A 29 -4.99 3.93 -7.26
CA TYR A 29 -5.41 5.32 -7.25
C TYR A 29 -4.21 6.24 -7.31
N LEU A 30 -4.39 7.43 -7.89
CA LEU A 30 -3.49 8.55 -7.64
C LEU A 30 -3.51 8.90 -6.16
N GLY A 31 -2.39 9.37 -5.64
CA GLY A 31 -2.33 10.02 -4.35
C GLY A 31 -1.28 11.11 -4.30
N THR A 32 -1.37 11.93 -3.25
CA THR A 32 -0.39 12.95 -2.91
C THR A 32 -0.08 12.85 -1.43
N ARG A 33 1.19 12.68 -1.08
CA ARG A 33 1.65 12.74 0.32
C ARG A 33 1.58 14.18 0.80
N LEU A 34 0.93 14.42 1.93
CA LEU A 34 0.62 15.76 2.41
C LEU A 34 1.84 16.47 3.03
N SER A 35 2.81 15.72 3.55
CA SER A 35 3.98 16.28 4.22
C SER A 35 4.90 17.08 3.29
N ASP A 36 4.99 16.70 2.03
CA ASP A 36 5.93 17.25 1.04
C ASP A 36 5.33 17.45 -0.36
N GLY A 37 4.06 17.10 -0.55
CA GLY A 37 3.38 17.19 -1.84
C GLY A 37 3.81 16.11 -2.85
N ALA A 38 4.59 15.11 -2.43
CA ALA A 38 5.11 14.11 -3.35
C ALA A 38 3.99 13.27 -3.98
N PRO A 39 4.06 12.98 -5.28
CA PRO A 39 3.13 12.07 -5.92
C PRO A 39 3.33 10.63 -5.44
N VAL A 40 2.22 9.93 -5.19
CA VAL A 40 2.23 8.50 -4.82
C VAL A 40 1.18 7.73 -5.63
N ALA A 41 1.29 6.40 -5.63
CA ALA A 41 0.26 5.49 -6.09
C ALA A 41 -0.27 4.70 -4.88
N ILE A 42 -1.60 4.68 -4.72
CA ILE A 42 -2.25 3.99 -3.61
C ILE A 42 -2.94 2.74 -4.16
N LYS A 43 -2.41 1.57 -3.83
CA LYS A 43 -2.94 0.28 -4.25
C LYS A 43 -3.85 -0.30 -3.17
N CYS A 44 -5.06 -0.66 -3.54
CA CYS A 44 -6.02 -1.36 -2.69
C CYS A 44 -6.20 -2.81 -3.13
N MET A 45 -5.89 -3.74 -2.23
CA MET A 45 -5.97 -5.18 -2.42
C MET A 45 -7.08 -5.79 -1.56
N PRO A 46 -8.22 -6.19 -2.13
CA PRO A 46 -9.28 -6.89 -1.40
C PRO A 46 -8.77 -8.21 -0.79
N ARG A 47 -9.05 -8.44 0.49
CA ARG A 47 -8.52 -9.57 1.27
C ARG A 47 -8.97 -10.92 0.72
N ASP A 48 -10.18 -10.99 0.18
CA ASP A 48 -10.78 -12.17 -0.47
C ASP A 48 -10.07 -12.57 -1.78
N ARG A 49 -9.27 -11.67 -2.37
CA ARG A 49 -8.49 -11.92 -3.59
C ARG A 49 -7.03 -12.30 -3.32
N ILE A 50 -6.60 -12.31 -2.06
CA ILE A 50 -5.20 -12.56 -1.69
C ILE A 50 -4.97 -14.06 -1.54
N ARG A 51 -4.29 -14.64 -2.54
CA ARG A 51 -3.98 -16.08 -2.60
C ARG A 51 -2.66 -16.45 -1.94
N HIS A 52 -1.70 -15.53 -1.97
CA HIS A 52 -0.35 -15.79 -1.48
C HIS A 52 -0.03 -14.89 -0.30
N TRP A 53 0.40 -15.52 0.78
CA TRP A 53 0.74 -14.89 2.05
C TRP A 53 2.20 -15.21 2.40
N GLY A 54 2.83 -14.31 3.13
CA GLY A 54 4.16 -14.51 3.70
C GLY A 54 4.26 -13.84 5.06
N GLU A 55 5.49 -13.71 5.54
CA GLU A 55 5.82 -13.14 6.84
C GLU A 55 6.86 -12.03 6.67
N LEU A 56 6.63 -10.90 7.32
CA LEU A 56 7.57 -9.78 7.41
C LEU A 56 8.64 -10.05 8.48
N PRO A 57 9.78 -9.32 8.48
CA PRO A 57 10.85 -9.53 9.47
C PRO A 57 10.40 -9.40 10.93
N ASN A 58 9.33 -8.66 11.20
CA ASN A 58 8.74 -8.49 12.53
C ASN A 58 7.74 -9.60 12.92
N GLY A 59 7.60 -10.66 12.10
CA GLY A 59 6.67 -11.77 12.32
C GLY A 59 5.23 -11.50 11.87
N ALA A 60 4.94 -10.31 11.32
CA ALA A 60 3.59 -9.99 10.85
C ALA A 60 3.26 -10.75 9.55
N ARG A 61 2.09 -11.39 9.53
CA ARG A 61 1.57 -12.07 8.34
C ARG A 61 0.98 -11.06 7.38
N ALA A 62 1.49 -11.01 6.16
CA ALA A 62 1.08 -10.05 5.14
C ALA A 62 0.91 -10.72 3.75
N PRO A 63 0.21 -10.07 2.81
CA PRO A 63 0.22 -10.49 1.41
C PRO A 63 1.64 -10.61 0.88
N LEU A 64 1.92 -11.65 0.08
CA LEU A 64 3.28 -11.89 -0.43
C LEU A 64 3.84 -10.69 -1.19
N GLU A 65 2.98 -9.92 -1.87
CA GLU A 65 3.38 -8.68 -2.53
C GLU A 65 4.01 -7.64 -1.58
N ILE A 66 3.43 -7.44 -0.39
CA ILE A 66 3.98 -6.55 0.64
C ILE A 66 5.33 -7.07 1.11
N VAL A 67 5.42 -8.38 1.39
CA VAL A 67 6.66 -9.02 1.86
C VAL A 67 7.79 -8.91 0.83
N LEU A 68 7.49 -9.07 -0.46
CA LEU A 68 8.48 -8.94 -1.52
C LEU A 68 8.92 -7.49 -1.71
N LEU A 69 7.97 -6.54 -1.70
CA LEU A 69 8.28 -5.12 -1.82
C LEU A 69 9.12 -4.61 -0.63
N ASP A 70 8.78 -5.00 0.61
CA ASP A 70 9.55 -4.66 1.82
C ASP A 70 11.02 -5.08 1.70
N LYS A 71 11.30 -6.27 1.14
CA LYS A 71 12.66 -6.79 0.94
C LYS A 71 13.49 -6.02 -0.08
N VAL A 72 12.86 -5.39 -1.08
CA VAL A 72 13.55 -4.73 -2.20
C VAL A 72 13.48 -3.21 -2.12
N SER A 73 12.65 -2.65 -1.24
CA SER A 73 12.48 -1.19 -1.05
C SER A 73 13.63 -0.53 -0.28
N SER A 74 14.76 -1.24 -0.10
CA SER A 74 15.98 -0.73 0.52
C SER A 74 17.15 -0.80 -0.46
N GLY A 75 17.17 0.10 -1.46
CA GLY A 75 18.35 0.34 -2.29
C GLY A 75 18.39 -0.35 -3.66
N CYS A 76 17.30 -1.00 -4.10
CA CYS A 76 17.20 -1.49 -5.47
C CYS A 76 16.68 -0.39 -6.41
N GLY A 77 17.61 0.33 -7.06
CA GLY A 77 17.26 1.30 -8.10
C GLY A 77 16.47 0.65 -9.24
N GLY A 78 15.38 1.30 -9.67
CA GLY A 78 14.51 0.81 -10.75
C GLY A 78 13.32 -0.06 -10.29
N VAL A 79 13.20 -0.33 -8.99
CA VAL A 79 12.01 -0.95 -8.39
C VAL A 79 11.16 0.14 -7.75
N ILE A 80 9.83 0.08 -7.93
CA ILE A 80 8.91 0.97 -7.23
C ILE A 80 9.00 0.72 -5.72
N GLN A 81 9.39 1.75 -4.97
CA GLN A 81 9.52 1.70 -3.51
C GLN A 81 8.15 1.63 -2.82
N LEU A 82 8.03 0.73 -1.85
CA LEU A 82 6.95 0.71 -0.86
C LEU A 82 7.26 1.71 0.25
N LEU A 83 6.45 2.76 0.35
CA LEU A 83 6.62 3.82 1.35
C LEU A 83 5.98 3.44 2.68
N GLU A 84 4.77 2.87 2.61
CA GLU A 84 4.01 2.38 3.75
C GLU A 84 2.92 1.40 3.30
N TRP A 85 2.38 0.64 4.24
CA TRP A 85 1.20 -0.18 4.00
C TRP A 85 0.33 -0.22 5.25
N VAL A 86 -0.97 -0.42 5.04
CA VAL A 86 -1.97 -0.45 6.11
C VAL A 86 -2.91 -1.62 5.89
N GLU A 87 -3.16 -2.36 6.97
CA GLU A 87 -4.19 -3.38 7.01
C GLU A 87 -5.55 -2.78 7.39
N LEU A 88 -6.56 -3.05 6.55
CA LEU A 88 -7.97 -2.78 6.81
C LEU A 88 -8.73 -4.12 6.93
N PRO A 89 -9.95 -4.15 7.50
CA PRO A 89 -10.68 -5.41 7.74
C PRO A 89 -10.84 -6.27 6.49
N ASN A 90 -11.11 -5.62 5.36
CA ASN A 90 -11.45 -6.30 4.11
C ASN A 90 -10.41 -6.07 3.01
N SER A 91 -9.31 -5.36 3.29
CA SER A 91 -8.32 -5.01 2.27
C SER A 91 -6.97 -4.62 2.86
N PHE A 92 -5.94 -4.65 2.04
CA PHE A 92 -4.65 -4.01 2.33
C PHE A 92 -4.50 -2.78 1.43
N LEU A 93 -3.96 -1.71 1.99
CA LEU A 93 -3.54 -0.53 1.26
C LEU A 93 -2.02 -0.49 1.22
N LEU A 94 -1.45 -0.27 0.04
CA LEU A 94 -0.03 -0.02 -0.15
C LEU A 94 0.12 1.38 -0.72
N VAL A 95 1.01 2.18 -0.14
CA VAL A 95 1.43 3.46 -0.70
C VAL A 95 2.79 3.27 -1.33
N LEU A 96 2.83 3.52 -2.63
CA LEU A 96 3.97 3.29 -3.49
C LEU A 96 4.47 4.63 -4.00
N GLU A 97 5.79 4.75 -4.22
CA GLU A 97 6.30 5.89 -4.97
C GLU A 97 5.66 5.95 -6.36
N ARG A 98 5.56 7.17 -6.90
CA ARG A 98 5.08 7.38 -8.25
C ARG A 98 6.06 8.29 -9.00
N PRO A 99 6.89 7.72 -9.88
CA PRO A 99 7.78 8.48 -10.76
C PRO A 99 7.02 9.44 -11.69
#